data_AF-A0A2V6N032-F1
#
_entry.id   AF-A0A2V6N032-F1
#
_cell.length_a   1.000
_cell.length_b   1.000
_cell.length_c   1.000
_cell.angle_alpha   90.00
_cell.angle_beta   90.00
_cell.angle_gamma   90.00
#
_symmetry.space_group_name_H-M   'P 1'
#
loop_
_entity.id
_entity.type
_entity.pdbx_description
1 polymer ?
#
loop_
_entity_poly.entity_id
_entity_poly.type
_entity_poly.pdbx_seq_one_letter_code
_entity_poly.pdbx_strand_id
1 'polypeptide(L)'
;MAAPIICFGQQPCGFFPKRFLYAKIVTARQLQQEIGGEIVFFFHDSDHDPRETITILRERHSGREHRVNFRFLNSIQKEFSPLYAKRILPGWHSKMVRQLPNYVDRELVDKFQEVDCHNPADFCLKMYGKMGLLDGVRVERSSSPEFRKRAVSVDDYFVDVQWEGETVRARCRDGKLLLHKGADRFIELPSQDFDATQISPTRDTRLRWMQSVIQCTHYVAGAGEQEYLNETDAPGITFVPRMDISESDKAYTEN
;
A
#
# COMPACT_ATOMS: atom_id res chain seq x y z
N MET A 1 9.74 30.56 -0.82
CA MET A 1 10.01 29.14 -0.56
C MET A 1 8.80 28.34 -1.00
N ALA A 2 8.97 27.17 -1.60
CA ALA A 2 7.84 26.30 -1.93
C ALA A 2 7.12 25.88 -0.64
N ALA A 3 5.80 25.69 -0.69
CA ALA A 3 5.03 25.21 0.45
C ALA A 3 5.51 23.81 0.87
N PRO A 4 5.54 23.46 2.17
CA PRO A 4 5.94 22.13 2.61
C PRO A 4 5.07 21.03 1.98
N ILE A 5 5.71 19.90 1.68
CA ILE A 5 5.04 18.67 1.25
C ILE A 5 5.39 17.61 2.30
N ILE A 6 4.38 17.17 3.04
CA ILE A 6 4.47 16.17 4.09
C ILE A 6 4.03 14.84 3.51
N CYS A 7 4.97 13.91 3.31
CA CYS A 7 4.68 12.63 2.68
C CYS A 7 4.79 11.47 3.67
N PHE A 8 3.99 10.44 3.45
CA PHE A 8 4.22 9.11 4.01
C PHE A 8 3.90 8.05 2.96
N GLY A 9 4.64 6.94 2.98
CA GLY A 9 4.39 5.79 2.12
C GLY A 9 3.71 4.65 2.87
N GLN A 10 2.81 3.91 2.20
CA GLN A 10 2.31 2.64 2.72
C GLN A 10 1.66 1.78 1.63
N GLN A 11 1.88 0.47 1.70
CA GLN A 11 1.11 -0.51 0.90
C GLN A 11 -0.34 -0.57 1.39
N PRO A 12 -1.29 -1.09 0.58
CA PRO A 12 -2.57 -1.56 1.11
C PRO A 12 -2.35 -2.48 2.31
N CYS A 13 -2.81 -2.07 3.50
CA CYS A 13 -2.45 -2.73 4.76
C CYS A 13 -3.69 -3.09 5.60
N GLY A 14 -4.57 -3.90 5.02
CA GLY A 14 -5.84 -4.33 5.62
C GLY A 14 -7.02 -3.51 5.08
N PHE A 15 -8.20 -4.12 4.96
CA PHE A 15 -9.38 -3.38 4.49
C PHE A 15 -9.80 -2.30 5.48
N PHE A 16 -9.67 -2.56 6.78
CA PHE A 16 -9.46 -1.50 7.76
C PHE A 16 -7.94 -1.32 7.93
N PRO A 17 -7.43 -0.08 7.89
CA PRO A 17 -6.00 0.16 7.87
C PRO A 17 -5.36 -0.33 9.17
N LYS A 18 -4.14 -0.87 9.10
CA LYS A 18 -3.36 -1.14 10.31
C LYS A 18 -3.13 0.15 11.10
N ARG A 19 -3.10 0.04 12.43
CA ARG A 19 -2.95 1.18 13.36
C ARG A 19 -1.69 2.01 13.10
N PHE A 20 -0.60 1.42 12.61
CA PHE A 20 0.57 2.21 12.22
C PHE A 20 0.31 3.18 11.06
N LEU A 21 -0.62 2.88 10.13
CA LEU A 21 -0.96 3.78 9.03
C LEU A 21 -1.77 4.96 9.57
N TYR A 22 -2.72 4.68 10.47
CA TYR A 22 -3.41 5.74 11.21
C TYR A 22 -2.42 6.66 11.94
N ALA A 23 -1.42 6.11 12.63
CA ALA A 23 -0.38 6.90 13.29
C ALA A 23 0.41 7.79 12.31
N LYS A 24 0.76 7.29 11.11
CA LYS A 24 1.39 8.13 10.05
C LYS A 24 0.49 9.30 9.65
N ILE A 25 -0.81 9.04 9.45
CA ILE A 25 -1.79 10.05 9.05
C ILE A 25 -1.94 11.13 10.13
N VAL A 26 -2.07 10.73 11.41
CA VAL A 26 -2.19 11.67 12.53
C VAL A 26 -0.93 12.52 12.67
N THR A 27 0.26 11.91 12.61
CA THR A 27 1.52 12.65 12.64
C THR A 27 1.65 13.63 11.48
N ALA A 28 1.27 13.24 10.27
CA ALA A 28 1.28 14.14 9.12
C ALA A 28 0.33 15.34 9.31
N ARG A 29 -0.86 15.11 9.89
CA ARG A 29 -1.83 16.17 10.20
C ARG A 29 -1.34 17.12 11.30
N GLN A 30 -0.74 16.59 12.36
CA GLN A 30 -0.12 17.41 13.41
C GLN A 30 0.98 18.29 12.82
N LEU A 31 1.88 17.70 12.03
CA LEU A 31 2.93 18.45 11.36
C LEU A 31 2.35 19.51 10.41
N GLN A 32 1.32 19.19 9.64
CA GLN A 32 0.66 20.16 8.76
C GLN A 32 0.06 21.35 9.55
N GLN A 33 -0.46 21.13 10.76
CA GLN A 33 -0.93 22.23 11.60
C GLN A 33 0.21 23.14 12.08
N GLU A 34 1.41 22.58 12.27
CA GLU A 34 2.59 23.33 12.73
C GLU A 34 3.25 24.12 11.59
N ILE A 35 3.43 23.51 10.42
CA ILE A 35 4.23 24.08 9.31
C ILE A 35 3.42 24.43 8.06
N GLY A 36 2.13 24.13 8.03
CA GLY A 36 1.28 24.25 6.84
C GLY A 36 1.63 23.23 5.75
N GLY A 37 1.22 23.52 4.52
CA GLY A 37 1.56 22.71 3.35
C GLY A 37 0.55 21.62 3.01
N GLU A 38 0.95 20.70 2.15
CA GLU A 38 0.12 19.59 1.64
C GLU A 38 0.54 18.25 2.25
N ILE A 39 -0.43 17.40 2.56
CA ILE A 39 -0.18 16.00 2.94
C ILE A 39 -0.32 15.11 1.71
N VAL A 40 0.69 14.27 1.46
CA VAL A 40 0.73 13.32 0.35
C VAL A 40 0.87 11.90 0.87
N PHE A 41 -0.15 11.07 0.62
CA PHE A 41 -0.07 9.64 0.82
C PHE A 41 0.44 8.95 -0.44
N PHE A 42 1.67 8.44 -0.40
CA PHE A 42 2.21 7.61 -1.46
C PHE A 42 1.80 6.14 -1.26
N PHE A 43 0.79 5.72 -2.02
CA PHE A 43 0.15 4.42 -1.91
C PHE A 43 0.89 3.37 -2.74
N HIS A 44 1.57 2.43 -2.07
CA HIS A 44 2.41 1.40 -2.68
C HIS A 44 1.62 0.18 -3.17
N ASP A 45 0.60 0.40 -3.98
CA ASP A 45 -0.26 -0.63 -4.54
C ASP A 45 0.34 -1.48 -5.68
N SER A 46 1.54 -1.12 -6.16
CA SER A 46 2.34 -1.98 -7.02
C SER A 46 2.93 -3.15 -6.25
N ASP A 47 3.03 -3.10 -4.92
CA ASP A 47 3.50 -4.28 -4.20
C ASP A 47 2.56 -5.47 -4.39
N HIS A 48 3.09 -6.69 -4.37
CA HIS A 48 2.31 -7.90 -4.65
C HIS A 48 2.06 -8.76 -3.42
N ASP A 49 2.61 -8.44 -2.24
CA ASP A 49 2.49 -9.29 -1.05
C ASP A 49 1.07 -9.25 -0.46
N PRO A 50 0.27 -10.34 -0.58
CA PRO A 50 -1.08 -10.37 -0.04
C PRO A 50 -1.10 -10.43 1.50
N ARG A 51 0.03 -10.68 2.17
CA ARG A 51 0.08 -10.72 3.63
C ARG A 51 -0.08 -9.33 4.23
N GLU A 52 0.25 -8.28 3.47
CA GLU A 52 0.06 -6.92 3.94
C GLU A 52 -1.40 -6.57 4.13
N THR A 53 -2.29 -7.12 3.30
CA THR A 53 -3.73 -6.89 3.38
C THR A 53 -4.45 -7.70 4.47
N ILE A 54 -3.72 -8.46 5.30
CA ILE A 54 -4.30 -9.13 6.46
C ILE A 54 -4.80 -8.08 7.44
N THR A 55 -6.10 -8.16 7.74
CA THR A 55 -6.79 -7.33 8.72
C THR A 55 -6.97 -8.16 9.99
N ILE A 56 -6.34 -7.76 11.08
CA ILE A 56 -6.47 -8.42 12.39
C ILE A 56 -7.59 -7.74 13.16
N LEU A 57 -8.67 -8.47 13.40
CA LEU A 57 -9.87 -8.00 14.09
C LEU A 57 -10.03 -8.71 15.43
N ARG A 58 -10.56 -8.00 16.42
CA ARG A 58 -10.89 -8.56 17.74
C ARG A 58 -12.40 -8.78 17.83
N GLU A 59 -12.81 -10.01 18.11
CA GLU A 59 -14.21 -10.34 18.29
C GLU A 59 -14.76 -9.68 19.56
N ARG A 60 -15.91 -9.00 19.47
CA ARG A 60 -16.46 -8.18 20.56
C ARG A 60 -16.87 -9.00 21.78
N HIS A 61 -17.35 -10.23 21.57
CA HIS A 61 -17.85 -11.08 22.65
C HIS A 61 -16.74 -11.86 23.39
N SER A 62 -15.81 -12.46 22.65
CA SER A 62 -14.77 -13.33 23.22
C SER A 62 -13.43 -12.63 23.44
N GLY A 63 -13.21 -11.47 22.81
CA GLY A 63 -11.90 -10.82 22.76
C GLY A 63 -10.88 -11.54 21.88
N ARG A 64 -11.25 -12.64 21.21
CA ARG A 64 -10.35 -13.43 20.36
C ARG A 64 -9.97 -12.67 19.10
N GLU A 65 -8.72 -12.83 18.68
CA GLU A 65 -8.22 -12.24 17.44
C GLU A 65 -8.41 -13.15 16.24
N HIS A 66 -8.85 -12.54 15.14
CA HIS A 66 -9.08 -13.18 13.86
C HIS A 66 -8.30 -12.47 12.77
N ARG A 67 -7.51 -13.25 12.03
CA ARG A 67 -6.78 -12.77 10.84
C ARG A 67 -7.68 -12.98 9.63
N VAL A 68 -8.17 -11.89 9.07
CA VAL A 68 -9.04 -11.90 7.89
C VAL A 68 -8.27 -11.32 6.70
N ASN A 69 -8.43 -11.89 5.52
CA ASN A 69 -7.83 -11.36 4.31
C ASN A 69 -8.80 -11.48 3.13
N PHE A 70 -8.51 -10.74 2.06
CA PHE A 70 -9.13 -10.96 0.77
C PHE A 70 -8.91 -12.40 0.31
N ARG A 71 -9.90 -12.94 -0.40
CA ARG A 71 -9.73 -14.15 -1.21
C ARG A 71 -9.52 -13.71 -2.64
N PHE A 72 -8.53 -14.29 -3.31
CA PHE A 72 -8.18 -13.93 -4.68
C PHE A 72 -8.76 -14.93 -5.67
N LEU A 73 -8.96 -14.50 -6.91
CA LEU A 73 -9.59 -15.31 -7.94
C LEU A 73 -8.80 -16.59 -8.28
N ASN A 74 -7.46 -16.53 -8.25
CA ASN A 74 -6.59 -17.68 -8.48
C ASN A 74 -5.23 -17.54 -7.77
N SER A 75 -4.41 -18.60 -7.84
CA SER A 75 -3.10 -18.67 -7.18
C SER A 75 -2.07 -17.75 -7.82
N ILE A 76 -2.07 -17.60 -9.15
CA ILE A 76 -1.15 -16.70 -9.87
C ILE A 76 -1.32 -15.28 -9.35
N GLN A 77 -2.56 -14.81 -9.25
CA GLN A 77 -2.83 -13.49 -8.71
C GLN A 77 -2.42 -13.36 -7.26
N LYS A 78 -2.73 -14.36 -6.44
CA LYS A 78 -2.34 -14.36 -5.02
C LYS A 78 -0.83 -14.23 -4.86
N GLU A 79 -0.04 -14.96 -5.65
CA GLU A 79 1.41 -15.06 -5.53
C GLU A 79 2.15 -13.90 -6.21
N PHE A 80 1.75 -13.52 -7.42
CA PHE A 80 2.60 -12.71 -8.31
C PHE A 80 1.98 -11.40 -8.78
N SER A 81 0.65 -11.27 -8.78
CA SER A 81 0.03 -10.03 -9.26
C SER A 81 0.21 -8.89 -8.26
N PRO A 82 0.50 -7.66 -8.72
CA PRO A 82 0.50 -6.47 -7.86
C PRO A 82 -0.90 -6.25 -7.27
N LEU A 83 -0.99 -5.64 -6.08
CA LEU A 83 -2.24 -5.49 -5.33
C LEU A 83 -3.34 -4.75 -6.11
N TYR A 84 -2.97 -3.82 -6.99
CA TYR A 84 -3.93 -3.13 -7.86
C TYR A 84 -4.53 -4.02 -8.96
N ALA A 85 -3.83 -5.09 -9.37
CA ALA A 85 -4.26 -6.00 -10.42
C ALA A 85 -4.91 -7.30 -9.89
N LYS A 86 -4.74 -7.61 -8.59
CA LYS A 86 -5.42 -8.76 -7.96
C LYS A 86 -6.94 -8.55 -7.98
N ARG A 87 -7.70 -9.60 -8.28
CA ARG A 87 -9.16 -9.64 -8.24
C ARG A 87 -9.65 -10.34 -6.98
N ILE A 88 -10.58 -9.69 -6.29
CA ILE A 88 -11.27 -10.24 -5.12
C ILE A 88 -12.28 -11.30 -5.60
N LEU A 89 -12.29 -12.46 -4.95
CA LEU A 89 -13.19 -13.57 -5.27
C LEU A 89 -14.66 -13.14 -5.10
N PRO A 90 -15.53 -13.36 -6.11
CA PRO A 90 -16.95 -13.05 -6.00
C PRO A 90 -17.60 -13.64 -4.74
N GLY A 91 -18.49 -12.87 -4.11
CA GLY A 91 -19.16 -13.27 -2.87
C GLY A 91 -18.32 -13.15 -1.60
N TRP A 92 -17.01 -12.85 -1.68
CA TRP A 92 -16.19 -12.55 -0.50
C TRP A 92 -16.74 -11.35 0.28
N HIS A 93 -17.05 -10.25 -0.42
CA HIS A 93 -17.52 -9.01 0.20
C HIS A 93 -18.86 -9.20 0.93
N SER A 94 -19.86 -9.80 0.29
CA SER A 94 -21.16 -10.07 0.92
C SER A 94 -21.04 -11.02 2.12
N LYS A 95 -20.12 -12.00 2.05
CA LYS A 95 -19.82 -12.86 3.20
C LYS A 95 -19.19 -12.07 4.34
N MET A 96 -18.26 -11.16 4.06
CA MET A 96 -17.64 -10.32 5.07
C MET A 96 -18.64 -9.38 5.73
N VAL A 97 -19.52 -8.72 4.96
CA VAL A 97 -20.59 -7.86 5.51
C VAL A 97 -21.42 -8.60 6.56
N ARG A 98 -21.76 -9.88 6.33
CA ARG A 98 -22.51 -10.71 7.30
C ARG A 98 -21.74 -11.05 8.57
N GLN A 99 -20.41 -11.01 8.54
CA GLN A 99 -19.53 -11.38 9.66
C GLN A 99 -19.02 -10.18 10.46
N LEU A 100 -18.93 -9.01 9.82
CA LEU A 100 -18.37 -7.79 10.43
C LEU A 100 -19.06 -7.31 11.72
N PRO A 101 -20.39 -7.48 11.92
CA PRO A 101 -21.03 -7.11 13.18
C PRO A 101 -20.44 -7.77 14.44
N ASN A 102 -19.74 -8.90 14.29
CA ASN A 102 -19.06 -9.56 15.41
C ASN A 102 -17.77 -8.84 15.85
N TYR A 103 -17.27 -7.88 15.05
CA TYR A 103 -15.97 -7.24 15.23
C TYR A 103 -16.05 -5.73 15.39
N VAL A 104 -16.91 -5.06 14.62
CA VAL A 104 -16.97 -3.59 14.54
C VAL A 104 -18.39 -3.07 14.71
N ASP A 105 -18.51 -1.77 15.00
CA ASP A 105 -19.80 -1.10 15.09
C ASP A 105 -20.50 -0.97 13.73
N ARG A 106 -21.82 -0.82 13.80
CA ARG A 106 -22.71 -0.73 12.63
C ARG A 106 -22.24 0.29 11.60
N GLU A 107 -21.74 1.44 12.03
CA GLU A 107 -21.25 2.49 11.13
C GLU A 107 -20.09 1.99 10.24
N LEU A 108 -19.15 1.22 10.77
CA LEU A 108 -18.07 0.63 9.97
C LEU A 108 -18.56 -0.50 9.07
N VAL A 109 -19.60 -1.25 9.50
CA VAL A 109 -20.25 -2.25 8.65
C VAL A 109 -20.91 -1.57 7.45
N ASP A 110 -21.66 -0.49 7.68
CA ASP A 110 -22.36 0.26 6.64
C ASP A 110 -21.36 0.87 5.64
N LYS A 111 -20.29 1.52 6.13
CA LYS A 111 -19.18 2.01 5.29
C LYS A 111 -18.56 0.89 4.45
N PHE A 112 -18.28 -0.27 5.04
CA PHE A 112 -17.71 -1.43 4.33
C PHE A 112 -18.66 -1.99 3.27
N GLN A 113 -19.96 -2.08 3.57
CA GLN A 113 -20.98 -2.58 2.65
C GLN A 113 -21.09 -1.71 1.39
N GLU A 114 -20.86 -0.41 1.51
CA GLU A 114 -20.88 0.52 0.37
C GLU A 114 -19.60 0.51 -0.49
N VAL A 115 -18.56 -0.24 -0.11
CA VAL A 115 -17.34 -0.36 -0.92
C VAL A 115 -17.59 -1.32 -2.09
N ASP A 116 -17.85 -0.75 -3.26
CA ASP A 116 -17.95 -1.48 -4.52
C ASP A 116 -16.62 -1.42 -5.28
N CYS A 117 -15.64 -2.19 -4.80
CA CYS A 117 -14.32 -2.31 -5.42
C CYS A 117 -13.94 -3.79 -5.53
N HIS A 118 -13.34 -4.17 -6.66
CA HIS A 118 -13.08 -5.58 -6.97
C HIS A 118 -11.59 -5.95 -6.93
N ASN A 119 -10.71 -5.02 -6.55
CA ASN A 119 -9.30 -5.29 -6.24
C ASN A 119 -8.96 -4.78 -4.83
N PRO A 120 -7.98 -5.40 -4.14
CA PRO A 120 -7.58 -5.02 -2.79
C PRO A 120 -7.13 -3.57 -2.63
N ALA A 121 -6.37 -3.04 -3.59
CA ALA A 121 -5.81 -1.70 -3.49
C ALA A 121 -6.92 -0.64 -3.46
N ASP A 122 -7.84 -0.70 -4.43
CA ASP A 122 -8.97 0.22 -4.52
C ASP A 122 -9.94 0.00 -3.37
N PHE A 123 -10.16 -1.26 -2.95
CA PHE A 123 -11.00 -1.56 -1.78
C PHE A 123 -10.46 -0.87 -0.53
N CYS A 124 -9.18 -1.06 -0.22
CA CYS A 124 -8.54 -0.43 0.93
C CYS A 124 -8.63 1.09 0.84
N LEU A 125 -8.25 1.67 -0.30
CA LEU A 125 -8.25 3.13 -0.47
C LEU A 125 -9.66 3.73 -0.31
N LYS A 126 -10.68 3.09 -0.90
CA LYS A 126 -12.08 3.50 -0.77
C LYS A 126 -12.57 3.38 0.68
N MET A 127 -12.21 2.30 1.37
CA MET A 127 -12.55 2.11 2.78
C MET A 127 -11.91 3.18 3.66
N TYR A 128 -10.62 3.47 3.47
CA TYR A 128 -9.91 4.51 4.24
C TYR A 128 -10.53 5.90 4.02
N GLY A 129 -10.93 6.21 2.77
CA GLY A 129 -11.68 7.43 2.46
C GLY A 129 -13.04 7.48 3.16
N LYS A 130 -13.82 6.39 3.16
CA LYS A 130 -15.10 6.31 3.89
C LYS A 130 -14.95 6.45 5.41
N MET A 131 -13.76 6.16 5.95
CA MET A 131 -13.43 6.38 7.36
C MET A 131 -12.97 7.82 7.66
N GLY A 132 -12.93 8.74 6.69
CA GLY A 132 -12.46 10.12 6.86
C GLY A 132 -10.93 10.25 7.05
N LEU A 133 -10.19 9.16 6.87
CA LEU A 133 -8.74 9.14 7.10
C LEU A 133 -7.96 9.86 6.00
N LEU A 134 -8.56 10.03 4.82
CA LEU A 134 -7.92 10.63 3.65
C LEU A 134 -8.44 12.04 3.34
N ASP A 135 -9.24 12.63 4.22
CA ASP A 135 -9.71 14.01 4.05
C ASP A 135 -8.53 14.98 4.07
N GLY A 136 -8.42 15.81 3.03
CA GLY A 136 -7.32 16.75 2.82
C GLY A 136 -5.99 16.10 2.43
N VAL A 137 -5.98 14.81 2.08
CA VAL A 137 -4.76 14.07 1.70
C VAL A 137 -4.74 13.81 0.19
N ARG A 138 -3.68 14.27 -0.50
CA ARG A 138 -3.44 13.87 -1.88
C ARG A 138 -2.91 12.45 -1.92
N VAL A 139 -3.49 11.60 -2.76
CA VAL A 139 -3.04 10.22 -2.94
C VAL A 139 -2.26 10.10 -4.24
N GLU A 140 -1.01 9.66 -4.17
CA GLU A 140 -0.19 9.29 -5.32
C GLU A 140 -0.01 7.78 -5.34
N ARG A 141 -0.32 7.12 -6.45
CA ARG A 141 -0.28 5.65 -6.56
C ARG A 141 1.00 5.22 -7.24
N SER A 142 1.69 4.25 -6.65
CA SER A 142 2.85 3.61 -7.29
C SER A 142 2.49 2.90 -8.60
N SER A 143 1.22 2.47 -8.75
CA SER A 143 0.69 1.83 -9.95
C SER A 143 0.31 2.79 -11.08
N SER A 144 0.23 4.10 -10.81
CA SER A 144 -0.21 5.09 -11.80
C SER A 144 0.78 5.17 -12.96
N PRO A 145 0.35 4.89 -14.22
CA PRO A 145 1.20 5.04 -15.39
C PRO A 145 1.84 6.43 -15.49
N GLU A 146 1.09 7.48 -15.14
CA GLU A 146 1.57 8.86 -15.19
C GLU A 146 2.55 9.19 -14.06
N PHE A 147 2.41 8.56 -12.88
CA PHE A 147 3.45 8.66 -11.85
C PHE A 147 4.74 8.01 -12.34
N ARG A 148 4.62 6.78 -12.88
CA ARG A 148 5.77 5.98 -13.32
C ARG A 148 6.54 6.62 -14.48
N LYS A 149 5.85 7.24 -15.44
CA LYS A 149 6.49 8.00 -16.54
C LYS A 149 7.31 9.19 -16.05
N ARG A 150 6.88 9.86 -14.98
CA ARG A 150 7.59 11.03 -14.42
C ARG A 150 8.74 10.65 -13.50
N ALA A 151 8.71 9.44 -12.96
CA ALA A 151 9.73 8.98 -12.05
C ALA A 151 11.05 8.71 -12.76
N VAL A 152 12.15 8.90 -12.04
CA VAL A 152 13.50 8.62 -12.54
C VAL A 152 13.67 7.13 -12.82
N SER A 153 14.47 6.80 -13.83
CA SER A 153 14.90 5.41 -14.05
C SER A 153 15.68 4.89 -12.84
N VAL A 154 15.44 3.64 -12.49
CA VAL A 154 16.18 2.94 -11.43
C VAL A 154 16.73 1.62 -11.98
N ASP A 155 17.80 1.15 -11.35
CA ASP A 155 18.61 0.00 -11.73
C ASP A 155 18.09 -1.32 -11.15
N ASP A 156 17.36 -1.28 -10.03
CA ASP A 156 16.67 -2.42 -9.45
C ASP A 156 15.16 -2.15 -9.40
N TYR A 157 14.40 -2.91 -10.18
CA TYR A 157 12.98 -2.69 -10.38
C TYR A 157 12.19 -3.97 -10.71
N PHE A 158 10.88 -3.81 -10.61
CA PHE A 158 9.90 -4.75 -11.13
C PHE A 158 9.19 -4.17 -12.35
N VAL A 159 8.67 -5.06 -13.19
CA VAL A 159 7.88 -4.76 -14.37
C VAL A 159 6.56 -5.54 -14.29
N ASP A 160 5.46 -4.85 -14.53
CA ASP A 160 4.15 -5.48 -14.68
C ASP A 160 4.01 -6.03 -16.11
N VAL A 161 3.93 -7.36 -16.24
CA VAL A 161 3.88 -8.09 -17.53
C VAL A 161 2.75 -9.12 -17.54
N GLN A 162 2.39 -9.64 -18.72
CA GLN A 162 1.36 -10.67 -18.84
C GLN A 162 1.97 -12.07 -18.68
N TRP A 163 1.34 -12.92 -17.90
CA TRP A 163 1.71 -14.33 -17.77
C TRP A 163 0.49 -15.17 -17.40
N GLU A 164 0.24 -16.23 -18.18
CA GLU A 164 -0.91 -17.15 -17.97
C GLU A 164 -2.27 -16.43 -17.84
N GLY A 165 -2.46 -15.33 -18.59
CA GLY A 165 -3.70 -14.55 -18.60
C GLY A 165 -3.86 -13.58 -17.44
N GLU A 166 -2.82 -13.37 -16.63
CA GLU A 166 -2.81 -12.45 -15.51
C GLU A 166 -1.67 -11.43 -15.62
N THR A 167 -1.89 -10.21 -15.09
CA THR A 167 -0.81 -9.24 -14.88
C THR A 167 0.02 -9.67 -13.67
N VAL A 168 1.31 -9.91 -13.84
CA VAL A 168 2.25 -10.29 -12.78
C VAL A 168 3.36 -9.26 -12.63
N ARG A 169 3.87 -9.10 -11.41
CA ARG A 169 4.97 -8.20 -11.09
C ARG A 169 6.29 -8.97 -11.06
N ALA A 170 7.01 -8.94 -12.17
CA ALA A 170 8.28 -9.65 -12.32
C ALA A 170 9.46 -8.74 -12.00
N ARG A 171 10.45 -9.23 -11.26
CA ARG A 171 11.69 -8.47 -11.04
C ARG A 171 12.53 -8.53 -12.32
N CYS A 172 13.02 -7.39 -12.79
CA CYS A 172 13.96 -7.35 -13.90
C CYS A 172 15.38 -7.52 -13.36
N ARG A 173 16.12 -8.52 -13.84
CA ARG A 173 17.50 -8.76 -13.45
C ARG A 173 18.27 -9.38 -14.60
N ASP A 174 19.42 -8.81 -14.96
CA ASP A 174 20.28 -9.31 -16.03
C ASP A 174 19.54 -9.51 -17.36
N GLY A 175 18.60 -8.60 -17.68
CA GLY A 175 17.74 -8.67 -18.87
C GLY A 175 16.60 -9.70 -18.81
N LYS A 176 16.45 -10.39 -17.68
CA LYS A 176 15.42 -11.43 -17.46
C LYS A 176 14.29 -10.92 -16.57
N LEU A 177 13.10 -11.44 -16.81
CA LEU A 177 11.91 -11.21 -15.98
C LEU A 177 11.68 -12.41 -15.08
N LEU A 178 11.76 -12.19 -13.76
CA LEU A 178 11.74 -13.28 -12.77
C LEU A 178 10.58 -13.13 -11.78
N LEU A 179 9.79 -14.20 -11.60
CA LEU A 179 8.83 -14.33 -10.50
C LEU A 179 9.45 -15.13 -9.37
N HIS A 180 9.41 -14.60 -8.15
CA HIS A 180 9.97 -15.26 -6.96
C HIS A 180 8.93 -16.20 -6.32
N LYS A 181 9.27 -17.50 -6.19
CA LYS A 181 8.41 -18.51 -5.53
C LYS A 181 8.78 -18.76 -4.07
N GLY A 182 9.65 -17.93 -3.48
CA GLY A 182 10.23 -18.16 -2.16
C GLY A 182 11.55 -18.93 -2.21
N ALA A 183 12.39 -18.73 -1.19
CA ALA A 183 13.77 -19.24 -1.12
C ALA A 183 14.54 -18.92 -2.42
N ASP A 184 15.30 -19.87 -2.96
CA ASP A 184 16.07 -19.69 -4.20
C ASP A 184 15.33 -20.15 -5.46
N ARG A 185 13.98 -20.16 -5.42
CA ARG A 185 13.16 -20.62 -6.55
C ARG A 185 12.59 -19.45 -7.32
N PHE A 186 12.85 -19.44 -8.63
CA PHE A 186 12.39 -18.43 -9.56
C PHE A 186 11.70 -19.08 -10.77
N ILE A 187 10.71 -18.39 -11.32
CA ILE A 187 10.18 -18.66 -12.67
C ILE A 187 10.73 -17.58 -13.57
N GLU A 188 11.48 -17.97 -14.60
CA GLU A 188 11.88 -17.08 -15.68
C GLU A 188 10.71 -16.96 -16.66
N LEU A 189 10.25 -15.73 -16.90
CA LEU A 189 9.19 -15.45 -17.86
C LEU A 189 9.81 -15.21 -19.25
N PRO A 190 9.04 -15.46 -20.33
CA PRO A 190 9.44 -15.04 -21.66
C PRO A 190 9.71 -13.53 -21.70
N SER A 191 10.69 -13.13 -22.51
CA SER A 191 10.95 -11.72 -22.79
C SER A 191 9.69 -11.05 -23.35
N GLN A 192 9.42 -9.84 -22.86
CA GLN A 192 8.30 -9.02 -23.27
C GLN A 192 8.79 -7.58 -23.37
N ASP A 193 8.28 -6.84 -24.36
CA ASP A 193 8.50 -5.41 -24.43
C ASP A 193 7.70 -4.71 -23.32
N PHE A 194 8.29 -3.69 -22.71
CA PHE A 194 7.64 -2.86 -21.71
C PHE A 194 8.25 -1.46 -21.74
N ASP A 195 7.51 -0.50 -21.17
CA ASP A 195 7.99 0.87 -21.01
C ASP A 195 7.92 1.33 -19.55
N ALA A 196 8.25 2.61 -19.31
CA ALA A 196 8.27 3.20 -17.98
C ALA A 196 6.91 3.08 -17.25
N THR A 197 5.78 2.97 -17.95
CA THR A 197 4.44 2.82 -17.34
C THR A 197 4.22 1.52 -16.59
N GLN A 198 5.07 0.52 -16.83
CA GLN A 198 4.99 -0.80 -16.20
C GLN A 198 6.01 -0.97 -15.07
N ILE A 199 6.91 0.01 -14.88
CA ILE A 199 8.03 -0.09 -13.94
C ILE A 199 7.60 0.36 -12.54
N SER A 200 7.97 -0.43 -11.53
CA SER A 200 7.86 -0.05 -10.12
C SER A 200 9.15 -0.41 -9.36
N PRO A 201 9.55 0.37 -8.35
CA PRO A 201 10.84 0.18 -7.71
C PRO A 201 10.85 -1.04 -6.77
N THR A 202 12.04 -1.55 -6.47
CA THR A 202 12.23 -2.42 -5.31
C THR A 202 12.19 -1.62 -4.01
N ARG A 203 12.32 -2.26 -2.85
CA ARG A 203 12.33 -1.54 -1.56
C ARG A 203 13.47 -0.51 -1.52
N ASP A 204 14.64 -0.91 -1.99
CA ASP A 204 15.88 -0.14 -1.79
C ASP A 204 15.97 1.05 -2.76
N THR A 205 15.35 0.97 -3.94
CA THR A 205 15.27 2.09 -4.90
C THR A 205 14.02 2.95 -4.75
N ARG A 206 13.10 2.60 -3.84
CA ARG A 206 11.77 3.20 -3.72
C ARG A 206 11.81 4.66 -3.34
N LEU A 207 12.66 5.04 -2.39
CA LEU A 207 12.70 6.39 -1.87
C LEU A 207 13.13 7.36 -2.97
N ARG A 208 14.27 7.11 -3.63
CA ARG A 208 14.74 7.88 -4.79
C ARG A 208 13.70 7.99 -5.90
N TRP A 209 13.05 6.88 -6.23
CA TRP A 209 12.02 6.81 -7.28
C TRP A 209 10.77 7.64 -6.96
N MET A 210 10.26 7.52 -5.74
CA MET A 210 9.16 8.33 -5.25
C MET A 210 9.55 9.81 -5.24
N GLN A 211 10.77 10.10 -4.79
CA GLN A 211 11.19 11.47 -4.51
C GLN A 211 11.56 12.28 -5.74
N SER A 212 11.90 11.63 -6.84
CA SER A 212 12.00 12.32 -8.13
C SER A 212 10.66 12.91 -8.60
N VAL A 213 9.52 12.46 -8.06
CA VAL A 213 8.18 12.93 -8.43
C VAL A 213 7.54 13.77 -7.33
N ILE A 214 7.48 13.27 -6.09
CA ILE A 214 6.75 13.92 -5.00
C ILE A 214 7.51 15.13 -4.47
N GLN A 215 8.85 15.06 -4.45
CA GLN A 215 9.74 16.10 -3.94
C GLN A 215 9.31 16.59 -2.54
N CYS A 216 8.98 15.65 -1.66
CA CYS A 216 8.51 15.97 -0.31
C CYS A 216 9.64 16.62 0.51
N THR A 217 9.26 17.54 1.40
CA THR A 217 10.20 18.20 2.31
C THR A 217 10.25 17.51 3.66
N HIS A 218 9.18 16.82 4.04
CA HIS A 218 9.07 16.06 5.27
C HIS A 218 8.55 14.66 4.96
N TYR A 219 9.17 13.62 5.52
CA TYR A 219 8.74 12.24 5.35
C TYR A 219 8.42 11.59 6.69
N VAL A 220 7.15 11.24 6.90
CA VAL A 220 6.71 10.55 8.12
C VAL A 220 7.05 9.07 8.03
N ALA A 221 8.10 8.66 8.73
CA ALA A 221 8.63 7.30 8.72
C ALA A 221 8.01 6.44 9.83
N GLY A 222 7.71 5.18 9.50
CA GLY A 222 7.40 4.14 10.48
C GLY A 222 8.66 3.64 11.20
N ALA A 223 8.49 3.06 12.40
CA ALA A 223 9.60 2.54 13.20
C ALA A 223 10.55 1.62 12.43
N GLY A 224 10.03 0.64 11.68
CA GLY A 224 10.86 -0.26 10.87
C GLY A 224 11.38 0.36 9.57
N GLU A 225 10.84 1.48 9.10
CA GLU A 225 11.33 2.16 7.89
C GLU A 225 12.64 2.91 8.17
N GLN A 226 12.78 3.47 9.36
CA GLN A 226 13.98 4.20 9.78
C GLN A 226 15.26 3.35 9.72
N GLU A 227 15.14 2.03 9.88
CA GLU A 227 16.28 1.11 9.89
C GLU A 227 16.91 0.91 8.50
N TYR A 228 16.18 1.20 7.41
CA TYR A 228 16.65 0.92 6.04
C TYR A 228 16.54 2.11 5.08
N LEU A 229 15.94 3.23 5.48
CA LEU A 229 15.89 4.42 4.64
C LEU A 229 17.31 4.97 4.44
N ASN A 230 17.72 5.09 3.18
CA ASN A 230 18.98 5.71 2.83
C ASN A 230 18.79 7.21 2.60
N GLU A 231 19.27 8.04 3.53
CA GLU A 231 19.12 9.50 3.43
C GLU A 231 19.77 10.09 2.17
N THR A 232 20.77 9.41 1.57
CA THR A 232 21.39 9.88 0.33
C THR A 232 20.44 9.81 -0.87
N ASP A 233 19.40 8.98 -0.81
CA ASP A 233 18.41 8.82 -1.88
C ASP A 233 17.40 9.97 -1.91
N ALA A 234 17.35 10.78 -0.85
CA ALA A 234 16.47 11.92 -0.74
C ALA A 234 17.11 13.06 0.07
N PRO A 235 18.13 13.73 -0.51
CA PRO A 235 18.84 14.80 0.19
C PRO A 235 17.92 15.97 0.51
N GLY A 236 18.03 16.51 1.72
CA GLY A 236 17.28 17.68 2.17
C GLY A 236 15.88 17.40 2.74
N ILE A 237 15.54 16.12 2.95
CA ILE A 237 14.28 15.74 3.60
C ILE A 237 14.44 15.68 5.10
N THR A 238 13.47 16.25 5.81
CA THR A 238 13.31 16.02 7.24
C THR A 238 12.52 14.74 7.48
N PHE A 239 13.17 13.70 8.01
CA PHE A 239 12.47 12.49 8.45
C PHE A 239 11.79 12.73 9.80
N VAL A 240 10.50 12.42 9.86
CA VAL A 240 9.67 12.62 11.04
C VAL A 240 9.19 11.25 11.53
N PRO A 241 9.55 10.80 12.75
CA PRO A 241 9.00 9.57 13.28
C PRO A 241 7.48 9.69 13.41
N ARG A 242 6.73 8.69 12.94
CA ARG A 242 5.31 8.57 13.30
C ARG A 242 5.17 8.45 14.82
N MET A 243 4.04 8.90 15.35
CA MET A 243 3.72 8.70 16.76
C MET A 243 3.70 7.21 17.14
N ASP A 244 4.04 6.94 18.39
CA ASP A 244 3.89 5.60 18.97
C ASP A 244 2.42 5.23 19.07
N ILE A 245 2.13 3.96 18.81
CA ILE A 245 0.78 3.41 18.91
C ILE A 245 0.85 1.95 19.32
N SER A 246 0.04 1.58 20.32
CA SER A 246 -0.09 0.20 20.77
C SER A 246 -0.76 -0.65 19.70
N GLU A 247 -0.42 -1.95 19.70
CA GLU A 247 -1.02 -2.94 18.80
C GLU A 247 -0.96 -2.55 17.32
N SER A 248 0.19 -1.98 16.91
CA SER A 248 0.35 -1.25 15.65
C SER A 248 -0.01 -2.05 14.38
N ASP A 249 0.03 -3.39 14.46
CA ASP A 249 -0.29 -4.34 13.39
C ASP A 249 -1.78 -4.71 13.31
N LYS A 250 -2.59 -4.30 14.30
CA LYS A 250 -4.04 -4.54 14.33
C LYS A 250 -4.80 -3.54 13.50
N ALA A 251 -6.03 -3.88 13.12
CA ALA A 251 -6.91 -2.98 12.40
C ALA A 251 -7.28 -1.77 13.28
N TYR A 252 -7.21 -0.58 12.70
CA TYR A 252 -7.84 0.61 13.26
C TYR A 252 -9.34 0.56 12.93
N THR A 253 -10.16 0.42 13.96
CA THR A 253 -11.63 0.27 13.85
C THR A 253 -12.37 1.28 14.73
N GLU A 254 -11.69 2.36 15.11
CA GLU A 254 -12.26 3.45 15.88
C GLU A 254 -12.75 4.52 14.90
N ASN A 255 -13.91 5.14 15.16
CA ASN A 255 -14.40 6.32 14.44
C ASN A 255 -14.32 7.53 15.37
#